data_AF-A0A9D5I261-F1
#
_entry.id   AF-A0A9D5I261-F1
#
_cell.length_a   1.000
_cell.length_b   1.000
_cell.length_c   1.000
_cell.angle_alpha   90.00
_cell.angle_beta   90.00
_cell.angle_gamma   90.00
#
_symmetry.space_group_name_H-M   'P 1'
#
loop_
_entity.id
_entity.type
_entity.pdbx_description
1 polymer ?
#
loop_
_entity_poly.entity_id
_entity_poly.type
_entity_poly.pdbx_seq_one_letter_code
_entity_poly.pdbx_strand_id
1 'polypeptide(L)'
;MAQTPYKDLKSEAILSAHLSGVQQDINKIQQVLNMRSTARSNASLTPVSDQTDPTLRFRIYEGEERNWLDQPVPVLYRDGEVIDAGEYELYPAYGAVVFAAQQHADTVITADYEAIANTAQLSDDVLQTKQSLEDLKDKIDAMASAGGGVEPFYPTAGTYLSHFRRDYNPFTAEGYNVNSHVPAFSILVYGDTLDAFPFPVTRKTKIVRAGMSLGSAGNTAAARVGIYTDDGTGRPKDLLFESDQIEISSDGGWGYVTLDEELEEGLYWIARHDRGTAYWNGFHQRSVIPIVRFNGEVFLRNLAERPNPHTVFGGYRATNIPYGQMPPSFPESGELFRRDFYASPWVVTG
;
A
#
# COMPACT_ATOMS: atom_id res chain seq x y z
N MET A 1 27.92 1.56 27.67
CA MET A 1 26.78 1.38 28.59
C MET A 1 27.33 0.82 29.89
N ALA A 2 26.73 1.19 31.03
CA ALA A 2 27.20 0.88 32.36
C ALA A 2 27.38 -0.63 32.60
N GLN A 3 28.42 -1.00 33.35
CA GLN A 3 28.80 -2.37 33.67
C GLN A 3 29.17 -2.46 35.14
N THR A 4 28.63 -3.45 35.83
CA THR A 4 28.84 -3.63 37.26
C THR A 4 30.23 -4.20 37.58
N PRO A 5 31.06 -3.50 38.38
CA PRO A 5 32.46 -3.88 38.59
C PRO A 5 32.61 -4.82 39.80
N TYR A 6 32.62 -6.13 39.58
CA TYR A 6 32.93 -7.10 40.63
C TYR A 6 34.44 -7.36 40.74
N LYS A 7 34.99 -7.21 41.95
CA LYS A 7 36.36 -7.64 42.29
C LYS A 7 36.33 -9.04 42.90
N ASP A 8 37.34 -9.85 42.58
CA ASP A 8 37.53 -11.19 43.13
C ASP A 8 37.73 -11.16 44.66
N LEU A 9 36.86 -11.84 45.40
CA LEU A 9 37.03 -12.11 46.82
C LEU A 9 37.85 -13.39 47.02
N LYS A 10 38.91 -13.29 47.82
CA LYS A 10 39.80 -14.40 48.17
C LYS A 10 39.28 -15.12 49.42
N SER A 11 38.48 -16.18 49.28
CA SER A 11 38.36 -17.18 50.36
C SER A 11 37.95 -18.57 49.85
N GLU A 12 38.38 -19.59 50.61
CA GLU A 12 38.36 -21.02 50.29
C GLU A 12 37.03 -21.70 50.65
N ALA A 13 35.95 -21.42 49.94
CA ALA A 13 34.81 -22.34 49.80
C ALA A 13 33.88 -21.77 48.73
N ILE A 14 33.54 -22.59 47.75
CA ILE A 14 33.05 -22.22 46.41
C ILE A 14 34.20 -21.71 45.53
N LEU A 15 34.56 -22.51 44.51
CA LEU A 15 35.42 -22.04 43.43
C LEU A 15 34.72 -20.83 42.80
N SER A 16 35.22 -19.63 43.10
CA SER A 16 34.67 -18.35 42.64
C SER A 16 34.40 -18.38 41.14
N ALA A 17 35.26 -19.06 40.37
CA ALA A 17 35.11 -19.29 38.93
C ALA A 17 33.75 -19.89 38.51
N HIS A 18 33.16 -20.81 39.28
CA HIS A 18 31.84 -21.39 38.95
C HIS A 18 30.72 -20.36 39.15
N LEU A 19 30.76 -19.59 40.25
CA LEU A 19 29.80 -18.52 40.49
C LEU A 19 29.96 -17.38 39.47
N SER A 20 31.19 -17.04 39.13
CA SER A 20 31.50 -16.06 38.09
C SER A 20 30.97 -16.50 36.72
N GLY A 21 31.10 -17.78 36.36
CA GLY A 21 30.53 -18.34 35.13
C GLY A 21 29.01 -18.25 35.08
N VAL A 22 28.33 -18.64 36.16
CA VAL A 22 26.87 -18.53 36.29
C VAL A 22 26.42 -17.07 36.20
N GLN A 23 27.13 -16.16 36.87
CA GLN A 23 26.84 -14.73 36.82
C GLN A 23 27.01 -14.16 35.41
N GLN A 24 28.05 -14.57 34.67
CA GLN A 24 28.23 -14.18 33.29
C GLN A 24 27.09 -14.66 32.40
N ASP A 25 26.61 -15.89 32.58
CA ASP A 25 25.51 -16.42 31.79
C ASP A 25 24.18 -15.72 32.13
N ILE A 26 23.94 -15.39 33.40
CA ILE A 26 22.79 -14.57 33.81
C ILE A 26 22.86 -13.17 33.18
N ASN A 27 24.03 -12.53 33.19
CA ASN A 27 24.22 -11.23 32.56
C ASN A 27 23.96 -11.27 31.05
N LYS A 28 24.42 -12.32 30.36
CA LYS A 28 24.11 -12.53 28.93
C LYS A 28 22.62 -12.72 28.70
N ILE A 29 21.92 -13.48 29.56
CA ILE A 29 20.47 -13.67 29.47
C ILE A 29 19.74 -12.33 29.66
N GLN A 30 20.10 -11.58 30.70
CA GLN A 30 19.53 -10.25 30.96
C GLN A 30 19.75 -9.29 29.77
N GLN A 31 20.92 -9.35 29.14
CA GLN A 31 21.26 -8.55 27.96
C GLN A 31 20.47 -8.97 26.73
N VAL A 32 20.38 -10.28 26.45
CA VAL A 32 19.64 -10.81 25.28
C VAL A 32 18.15 -10.53 25.40
N LEU A 33 17.59 -10.66 26.60
CA LEU A 33 16.19 -10.34 26.87
C LEU A 33 15.94 -8.83 26.96
N ASN A 34 17.01 -8.03 27.07
CA ASN A 34 16.97 -6.59 27.30
C ASN A 34 16.03 -6.28 28.48
N MET A 35 16.36 -6.86 29.64
CA MET A 35 15.57 -6.74 30.85
C MET A 35 15.51 -5.28 31.31
N ARG A 36 14.31 -4.83 31.68
CA ARG A 36 14.07 -3.50 32.18
C ARG A 36 14.57 -3.38 33.62
N SER A 37 14.69 -2.15 34.09
CA SER A 37 14.96 -1.83 35.46
C SER A 37 13.81 -1.05 36.10
N THR A 38 13.76 -1.01 37.41
CA THR A 38 12.76 -0.24 38.16
C THR A 38 13.45 0.49 39.31
N ALA A 39 13.18 1.79 39.42
CA ALA A 39 13.65 2.60 40.53
C ALA A 39 12.82 2.34 41.78
N ARG A 40 13.49 2.21 42.92
CA ARG A 40 12.92 2.13 44.26
C ARG A 40 13.42 3.33 45.04
N SER A 41 12.54 3.89 45.85
CA SER A 41 12.86 5.02 46.71
C SER A 41 12.45 4.73 48.15
N ASN A 42 13.29 5.11 49.11
CA ASN A 42 13.14 4.86 50.54
C ASN A 42 12.83 3.39 50.86
N ALA A 43 13.43 2.46 50.12
CA ALA A 43 13.25 1.04 50.36
C ALA A 43 13.95 0.64 51.66
N SER A 44 13.20 0.07 52.61
CA SER A 44 13.73 -0.36 53.90
C SER A 44 14.68 -1.55 53.74
N LEU A 45 15.83 -1.51 54.42
CA LEU A 45 16.77 -2.63 54.46
C LEU A 45 16.62 -3.40 55.77
N THR A 46 16.74 -4.72 55.68
CA THR A 46 16.63 -5.64 56.82
C THR A 46 18.01 -5.93 57.38
N PRO A 47 18.26 -5.72 58.70
CA PRO A 47 19.54 -6.03 59.30
C PRO A 47 19.73 -7.54 59.46
N VAL A 48 20.92 -8.01 59.11
CA VAL A 48 21.38 -9.36 59.47
C VAL A 48 21.78 -9.34 60.95
N SER A 49 21.03 -10.06 61.77
CA SER A 49 21.13 -10.02 63.24
C SER A 49 21.35 -11.38 63.90
N ASP A 50 21.38 -12.46 63.10
CA ASP A 50 21.54 -13.85 63.52
C ASP A 50 23.00 -14.26 63.79
N GLN A 51 23.93 -13.30 63.73
CA GLN A 51 25.34 -13.56 63.97
C GLN A 51 25.63 -13.93 65.43
N THR A 52 26.49 -14.94 65.60
CA THR A 52 26.92 -15.46 66.91
C THR A 52 27.73 -14.42 67.69
N ASP A 53 28.53 -13.60 67.01
CA ASP A 53 29.22 -12.46 67.61
C ASP A 53 28.29 -11.24 67.66
N PRO A 54 27.92 -10.75 68.87
CA PRO A 54 27.05 -9.60 69.02
C PRO A 54 27.60 -8.29 68.45
N THR A 55 28.93 -8.17 68.30
CA THR A 55 29.60 -6.96 67.80
C THR A 55 29.53 -6.81 66.27
N LEU A 56 29.13 -7.89 65.59
CA LEU A 56 28.98 -7.92 64.15
C LEU A 56 27.50 -7.84 63.70
N ARG A 57 26.55 -7.93 64.65
CA ARG A 57 25.12 -7.69 64.39
C ARG A 57 24.90 -6.25 63.93
N PHE A 58 23.92 -6.03 63.06
CA PHE A 58 23.59 -4.70 62.53
C PHE A 58 24.75 -4.03 61.78
N ARG A 59 25.63 -4.83 61.17
CA ARG A 59 26.63 -4.33 60.21
C ARG A 59 26.23 -4.59 58.76
N ILE A 60 25.48 -5.65 58.53
CA ILE A 60 25.04 -6.04 57.19
C ILE A 60 23.55 -5.76 57.10
N TYR A 61 23.15 -5.03 56.07
CA TYR A 61 21.76 -4.78 55.76
C TYR A 61 21.46 -5.24 54.34
N GLU A 62 20.32 -5.89 54.15
CA GLU A 62 19.91 -6.43 52.87
C GLU A 62 18.56 -5.85 52.45
N GLY A 63 18.42 -5.51 51.17
CA GLY A 63 17.13 -5.10 50.60
C GLY A 63 16.12 -6.24 50.57
N GLU A 64 14.91 -5.93 50.11
CA GLU A 64 13.96 -6.96 49.69
C GLU A 64 14.33 -7.50 48.30
N GLU A 65 14.65 -6.60 47.37
CA GLU A 65 15.10 -6.93 46.03
C GLU A 65 16.63 -7.12 45.99
N ARG A 66 17.10 -8.08 45.19
CA ARG A 66 18.52 -8.30 44.86
C ARG A 66 18.78 -7.80 43.43
N ASN A 67 20.03 -7.76 42.98
CA ASN A 67 20.43 -7.29 41.65
C ASN A 67 20.20 -5.78 41.43
N TRP A 68 20.68 -4.97 42.37
CA TRP A 68 20.73 -3.52 42.18
C TRP A 68 21.77 -3.17 41.11
N LEU A 69 21.48 -2.13 40.35
CA LEU A 69 22.41 -1.52 39.41
C LEU A 69 23.47 -0.72 40.18
N ASP A 70 24.66 -0.67 39.61
CA ASP A 70 25.75 0.20 40.06
C ASP A 70 25.71 1.59 39.41
N GLN A 71 24.84 1.78 38.41
CA GLN A 71 24.59 3.03 37.74
C GLN A 71 23.08 3.16 37.50
N PRO A 72 22.39 4.11 38.16
CA PRO A 72 22.92 5.04 39.16
C PRO A 72 23.42 4.32 40.42
N VAL A 73 24.42 4.90 41.09
CA VAL A 73 24.93 4.35 42.36
C VAL A 73 23.83 4.44 43.42
N PRO A 74 23.52 3.35 44.15
CA PRO A 74 22.56 3.39 45.24
C PRO A 74 22.90 4.43 46.31
N VAL A 75 21.89 5.13 46.82
CA VAL A 75 22.03 6.11 47.90
C VAL A 75 21.41 5.57 49.16
N LEU A 76 22.16 5.57 50.26
CA LEU A 76 21.72 5.07 51.55
C LEU A 76 21.37 6.20 52.51
N TYR A 77 20.37 5.95 53.33
CA TYR A 77 19.94 6.85 54.39
C TYR A 77 19.95 6.15 55.74
N ARG A 78 20.38 6.87 56.77
CA ARG A 78 20.27 6.50 58.17
C ARG A 78 19.27 7.44 58.82
N ASP A 79 18.16 6.90 59.29
CA ASP A 79 17.10 7.67 59.95
C ASP A 79 16.61 8.88 59.12
N GLY A 80 16.66 8.76 57.78
CA GLY A 80 16.25 9.79 56.82
C GLY A 80 17.37 10.71 56.31
N GLU A 81 18.59 10.63 56.83
CA GLU A 81 19.74 11.42 56.38
C GLU A 81 20.70 10.59 55.50
N VAL A 82 21.22 11.18 54.43
CA VAL A 82 22.16 10.51 53.52
C VAL A 82 23.44 10.11 54.26
N ILE A 83 23.86 8.86 54.11
CA ILE A 83 25.08 8.32 54.71
C ILE A 83 26.28 8.56 53.80
N ASP A 84 27.42 8.97 54.36
CA ASP A 84 28.68 9.09 53.63
C ASP A 84 29.12 7.72 53.08
N ALA A 85 29.47 7.68 51.79
CA ALA A 85 29.92 6.47 51.11
C ALA A 85 31.20 5.86 51.69
N GLY A 86 31.97 6.60 52.50
CA GLY A 86 33.13 6.08 53.22
C GLY A 86 32.79 5.23 54.45
N GLU A 87 31.54 5.25 54.94
CA GLU A 87 31.12 4.48 56.11
C GLU A 87 30.76 3.02 55.80
N TYR A 88 30.58 2.68 54.52
CA TYR A 88 30.07 1.39 54.10
C TYR A 88 30.67 0.91 52.77
N GLU A 89 30.54 -0.39 52.53
CA GLU A 89 30.79 -1.00 51.25
C GLU A 89 29.47 -1.52 50.65
N LEU A 90 29.20 -1.14 49.40
CA LEU A 90 28.04 -1.59 48.66
C LEU A 90 28.32 -2.88 47.92
N TYR A 91 27.33 -3.76 47.94
CA TYR A 91 27.30 -4.99 47.18
C TYR A 91 26.02 -5.02 46.32
N PRO A 92 25.93 -4.21 45.25
CA PRO A 92 24.68 -3.99 44.51
C PRO A 92 24.05 -5.27 43.94
N ALA A 93 24.85 -6.19 43.38
CA ALA A 93 24.34 -7.49 42.90
C ALA A 93 23.56 -8.24 43.97
N TYR A 94 24.06 -8.17 45.19
CA TYR A 94 23.55 -8.90 46.33
C TYR A 94 22.53 -8.07 47.12
N GLY A 95 22.16 -6.88 46.63
CA GLY A 95 21.26 -5.96 47.31
C GLY A 95 21.65 -5.72 48.77
N ALA A 96 22.95 -5.66 49.04
CA ALA A 96 23.48 -5.65 50.40
C ALA A 96 24.44 -4.47 50.61
N VAL A 97 24.51 -4.02 51.86
CA VAL A 97 25.48 -3.06 52.34
C VAL A 97 26.16 -3.59 53.59
N VAL A 98 27.47 -3.36 53.70
CA VAL A 98 28.27 -3.70 54.87
C VAL A 98 28.87 -2.43 55.46
N PHE A 99 28.47 -2.06 56.66
CA PHE A 99 29.03 -0.93 57.39
C PHE A 99 30.35 -1.28 58.06
N ALA A 100 31.29 -0.35 58.05
CA ALA A 100 32.57 -0.50 58.77
C ALA A 100 32.38 -0.60 60.29
N ALA A 101 31.35 0.10 60.81
CA ALA A 101 30.97 0.12 62.22
C ALA A 101 29.57 -0.47 62.45
N GLN A 102 29.37 -1.02 63.64
CA GLN A 102 28.05 -1.52 64.08
C GLN A 102 27.05 -0.36 64.19
N GLN A 103 25.86 -0.55 63.63
CA GLN A 103 24.76 0.40 63.76
C GLN A 103 23.96 0.15 65.06
N HIS A 104 23.21 1.16 65.50
CA HIS A 104 22.31 0.98 66.66
C HIS A 104 21.13 0.09 66.29
N ALA A 105 20.60 -0.66 67.25
CA ALA A 105 19.52 -1.63 66.99
C ALA A 105 18.21 -0.95 66.53
N ASP A 106 17.99 0.30 66.94
CA ASP A 106 16.80 1.10 66.60
C ASP A 106 16.96 1.92 65.31
N THR A 107 18.14 1.89 64.68
CA THR A 107 18.42 2.66 63.46
C THR A 107 17.70 2.05 62.26
N VAL A 108 17.02 2.91 61.50
CA VAL A 108 16.39 2.54 60.24
C VAL A 108 17.33 2.89 59.08
N ILE A 109 17.69 1.89 58.29
CA ILE A 109 18.45 2.07 57.07
C ILE A 109 17.52 1.92 55.86
N THR A 110 17.49 2.92 54.99
CA THR A 110 16.76 2.88 53.72
C THR A 110 17.70 3.13 52.55
N ALA A 111 17.25 2.75 51.35
CA ALA A 111 18.00 2.90 50.12
C ALA A 111 17.12 3.42 48.97
N ASP A 112 17.71 4.32 48.18
CA ASP A 112 17.26 4.60 46.82
C ASP A 112 18.16 3.82 45.86
N TYR A 113 17.58 2.96 45.03
CA TYR A 113 18.33 2.16 44.07
C TYR A 113 17.49 1.84 42.85
N GLU A 114 18.16 1.40 41.81
CA GLU A 114 17.53 0.84 40.63
C GLU A 114 17.87 -0.65 40.56
N ALA A 115 16.89 -1.51 40.27
CA ALA A 115 17.09 -2.96 40.21
C ALA A 115 16.52 -3.56 38.91
N ILE A 116 17.09 -4.68 38.45
CA ILE A 116 16.59 -5.41 37.29
C ILE A 116 15.18 -5.96 37.58
N ALA A 117 14.20 -5.56 36.77
CA ALA A 117 12.81 -5.94 36.88
C ALA A 117 12.53 -7.30 36.20
N ASN A 118 11.45 -7.97 36.56
CA ASN A 118 11.01 -9.22 35.93
C ASN A 118 10.33 -9.04 34.55
N THR A 119 10.64 -7.96 33.82
CA THR A 119 10.06 -7.62 32.52
C THR A 119 11.14 -7.34 31.48
N ALA A 120 10.88 -7.69 30.23
CA ALA A 120 11.85 -7.66 29.12
C ALA A 120 11.32 -6.84 27.96
N GLN A 121 12.16 -5.98 27.35
CA GLN A 121 11.76 -5.17 26.19
C GLN A 121 11.48 -6.03 24.95
N LEU A 122 12.14 -7.18 24.80
CA LEU A 122 11.89 -8.11 23.68
C LEU A 122 10.43 -8.59 23.63
N SER A 123 9.75 -8.66 24.79
CA SER A 123 8.32 -8.99 24.85
C SER A 123 7.47 -7.93 24.15
N ASP A 124 7.83 -6.66 24.27
CA ASP A 124 7.08 -5.56 23.67
C ASP A 124 7.37 -5.45 22.17
N ASP A 125 8.61 -5.68 21.74
CA ASP A 125 8.98 -5.69 20.33
C ASP A 125 8.25 -6.79 19.56
N VAL A 126 8.10 -7.98 20.17
CA VAL A 126 7.32 -9.09 19.61
C VAL A 126 5.83 -8.74 19.54
N LEU A 127 5.27 -8.12 20.59
CA LEU A 127 3.88 -7.66 20.59
C LEU A 127 3.62 -6.58 19.53
N GLN A 128 4.54 -5.63 19.39
CA GLN A 128 4.48 -4.57 18.37
C GLN A 128 4.61 -5.14 16.96
N THR A 129 5.50 -6.12 16.76
CA THR A 129 5.65 -6.82 15.48
C THR A 129 4.38 -7.58 15.13
N LYS A 130 3.76 -8.26 16.11
CA LYS A 130 2.47 -8.95 15.92
C LYS A 130 1.38 -7.97 15.49
N GLN A 131 1.23 -6.85 16.18
CA GLN A 131 0.25 -5.82 15.83
C GLN A 131 0.49 -5.27 14.41
N SER A 132 1.76 -5.02 14.06
CA SER A 132 2.13 -4.54 12.73
C SER A 132 1.79 -5.56 11.62
N LEU A 133 1.92 -6.86 11.92
CA LEU A 133 1.53 -7.94 11.00
C LEU A 133 0.02 -8.07 10.86
N GLU A 134 -0.74 -7.88 11.93
CA GLU A 134 -2.21 -7.85 11.89
C GLU A 134 -2.70 -6.63 11.07
N ASP A 135 -2.14 -5.45 11.31
CA ASP A 135 -2.46 -4.24 10.53
C ASP A 135 -2.08 -4.39 9.03
N LEU A 136 -0.96 -5.06 8.74
CA LEU A 136 -0.55 -5.37 7.36
C LEU A 136 -1.51 -6.37 6.71
N LYS A 137 -1.95 -7.39 7.45
CA LYS A 137 -2.93 -8.36 6.99
C LYS A 137 -4.24 -7.66 6.64
N ASP A 138 -4.76 -6.80 7.51
CA ASP A 138 -6.00 -6.05 7.27
C ASP A 138 -5.87 -5.14 6.04
N LYS A 139 -4.71 -4.48 5.86
CA LYS A 139 -4.43 -3.70 4.64
C LYS A 139 -4.37 -4.56 3.39
N ILE A 140 -3.76 -5.75 3.46
CA ILE A 140 -3.71 -6.69 2.33
C ILE A 140 -5.11 -7.20 1.97
N ASP A 141 -5.90 -7.58 2.96
CA ASP A 141 -7.27 -8.06 2.75
C ASP A 141 -8.16 -6.91 2.22
N ALA A 142 -7.96 -5.67 2.67
CA ALA A 142 -8.58 -4.47 2.10
C ALA A 142 -8.13 -4.20 0.65
N MET A 143 -6.85 -4.36 0.32
CA MET A 143 -6.35 -4.21 -1.06
C MET A 143 -6.87 -5.32 -1.98
N ALA A 144 -6.92 -6.56 -1.49
CA ALA A 144 -7.43 -7.71 -2.22
C ALA A 144 -8.94 -7.58 -2.51
N SER A 145 -9.69 -6.96 -1.58
CA SER A 145 -11.12 -6.66 -1.75
C SER A 145 -11.38 -5.36 -2.52
N ALA A 146 -10.43 -4.44 -2.61
CA ALA A 146 -10.55 -3.16 -3.33
C ALA A 146 -10.44 -3.28 -4.86
N GLY A 147 -10.22 -4.47 -5.44
CA GLY A 147 -10.19 -4.66 -6.90
C GLY A 147 -9.07 -3.91 -7.65
N GLY A 148 -8.12 -3.31 -6.93
CA GLY A 148 -7.00 -2.58 -7.50
C GLY A 148 -5.77 -3.48 -7.70
N GLY A 149 -5.72 -4.19 -8.82
CA GLY A 149 -4.56 -5.02 -9.17
C GLY A 149 -3.28 -4.19 -9.34
N VAL A 150 -2.18 -4.69 -8.76
CA VAL A 150 -0.80 -4.27 -9.02
C VAL A 150 -0.53 -4.35 -10.52
N GLU A 151 -0.15 -3.25 -11.16
CA GLU A 151 0.46 -3.27 -12.50
C GLU A 151 1.98 -3.42 -12.36
N PRO A 152 2.59 -4.51 -12.87
CA PRO A 152 3.99 -4.47 -13.24
C PRO A 152 4.15 -4.37 -14.76
N PHE A 153 5.22 -3.67 -15.11
CA PHE A 153 5.93 -3.67 -16.40
C PHE A 153 5.56 -2.56 -17.40
N TYR A 154 6.33 -1.47 -17.31
CA TYR A 154 6.54 -0.54 -18.42
C TYR A 154 7.17 -1.27 -19.60
N PRO A 155 6.57 -1.28 -20.81
CA PRO A 155 7.29 -1.70 -22.00
C PRO A 155 8.19 -0.56 -22.49
N THR A 156 9.48 -0.87 -22.56
CA THR A 156 10.53 -0.11 -23.24
C THR A 156 10.15 0.17 -24.69
N ALA A 157 10.54 1.34 -25.20
CA ALA A 157 10.28 1.77 -26.57
C ALA A 157 10.75 0.73 -27.60
N GLY A 158 9.85 0.36 -28.53
CA GLY A 158 10.18 -0.51 -29.67
C GLY A 158 9.46 -1.87 -29.71
N THR A 159 8.70 -2.26 -28.68
CA THR A 159 7.90 -3.50 -28.71
C THR A 159 6.40 -3.20 -28.66
N TYR A 160 5.82 -2.79 -29.79
CA TYR A 160 4.39 -2.91 -30.08
C TYR A 160 4.05 -4.31 -30.62
N LEU A 161 4.74 -5.34 -30.12
CA LEU A 161 4.54 -6.71 -30.54
C LEU A 161 3.69 -7.45 -29.50
N SER A 162 2.62 -8.08 -30.01
CA SER A 162 1.83 -9.19 -29.48
C SER A 162 0.64 -9.00 -28.52
N HIS A 163 0.20 -7.80 -28.15
CA HIS A 163 -1.08 -7.67 -27.39
C HIS A 163 -2.34 -7.38 -28.25
N PHE A 164 -2.21 -7.26 -29.58
CA PHE A 164 -3.33 -6.88 -30.44
C PHE A 164 -3.51 -7.78 -31.68
N ARG A 165 -3.31 -9.09 -31.55
CA ARG A 165 -4.11 -10.00 -32.39
C ARG A 165 -5.47 -10.18 -31.70
N ARG A 166 -6.34 -9.19 -31.92
CA ARG A 166 -7.73 -9.19 -31.44
C ARG A 166 -8.55 -10.17 -32.28
N ASP A 167 -8.32 -11.46 -32.09
CA ASP A 167 -9.20 -12.51 -32.60
C ASP A 167 -10.36 -12.72 -31.60
N TYR A 168 -10.92 -11.64 -31.05
CA TYR A 168 -12.19 -11.75 -30.29
C TYR A 168 -13.32 -11.86 -31.32
N ASN A 169 -13.66 -13.11 -31.62
CA ASN A 169 -14.93 -13.44 -32.22
C ASN A 169 -15.94 -13.65 -31.08
N PRO A 170 -16.87 -12.71 -30.79
CA PRO A 170 -17.89 -12.90 -29.76
C PRO A 170 -18.82 -14.10 -30.03
N PHE A 171 -18.71 -14.73 -31.21
CA PHE A 171 -19.56 -15.84 -31.64
C PHE A 171 -18.94 -17.24 -31.45
N THR A 172 -17.67 -17.36 -31.01
CA THR A 172 -17.03 -18.67 -30.76
C THR A 172 -16.41 -18.71 -29.37
N ALA A 173 -16.90 -19.61 -28.52
CA ALA A 173 -16.51 -19.75 -27.12
C ALA A 173 -15.10 -20.36 -26.89
N GLU A 174 -14.38 -20.72 -27.95
CA GLU A 174 -13.11 -21.43 -27.83
C GLU A 174 -11.92 -20.51 -28.08
N GLY A 175 -11.08 -20.35 -27.04
CA GLY A 175 -9.62 -20.28 -27.26
C GLY A 175 -8.86 -18.99 -26.98
N TYR A 176 -9.43 -17.93 -26.38
CA TYR A 176 -8.70 -16.66 -26.21
C TYR A 176 -8.52 -16.20 -24.75
N ASN A 177 -7.35 -15.61 -24.48
CA ASN A 177 -6.87 -15.18 -23.16
C ASN A 177 -7.76 -14.07 -22.56
N VAL A 178 -8.64 -14.44 -21.63
CA VAL A 178 -9.65 -13.56 -21.01
C VAL A 178 -9.10 -12.57 -19.97
N ASN A 179 -7.83 -12.70 -19.56
CA ASN A 179 -7.27 -11.92 -18.45
C ASN A 179 -6.84 -10.48 -18.81
N SER A 180 -6.85 -10.09 -20.09
CA SER A 180 -6.45 -8.75 -20.56
C SER A 180 -7.62 -7.85 -20.98
N HIS A 181 -8.87 -8.30 -20.82
CA HIS A 181 -10.08 -7.57 -21.21
C HIS A 181 -11.05 -7.43 -20.02
N VAL A 182 -10.80 -6.49 -19.12
CA VAL A 182 -11.79 -6.11 -18.09
C VAL A 182 -12.88 -5.27 -18.78
N PRO A 183 -14.13 -5.72 -18.96
CA PRO A 183 -15.08 -4.92 -19.73
C PRO A 183 -15.39 -3.60 -19.00
N ALA A 184 -15.56 -2.51 -19.76
CA ALA A 184 -16.15 -1.29 -19.22
C ALA A 184 -17.67 -1.50 -19.21
N PHE A 185 -18.26 -1.57 -18.01
CA PHE A 185 -19.69 -1.80 -17.85
C PHE A 185 -20.42 -0.53 -17.45
N SER A 186 -21.61 -0.34 -18.01
CA SER A 186 -22.54 0.74 -17.66
C SER A 186 -21.90 2.13 -17.67
N ILE A 187 -21.20 2.47 -18.76
CA ILE A 187 -20.65 3.80 -18.96
C ILE A 187 -21.78 4.75 -19.38
N LEU A 188 -22.02 5.78 -18.57
CA LEU A 188 -23.00 6.83 -18.88
C LEU A 188 -22.52 7.67 -20.08
N VAL A 189 -23.35 7.72 -21.10
CA VAL A 189 -23.15 8.55 -22.29
C VAL A 189 -24.39 9.41 -22.46
N TYR A 190 -24.17 10.71 -22.65
CA TYR A 190 -25.26 11.66 -22.85
C TYR A 190 -25.76 11.60 -24.29
N GLY A 191 -27.06 11.81 -24.49
CA GLY A 191 -27.63 11.96 -25.83
C GLY A 191 -27.03 13.15 -26.58
N ASP A 192 -27.26 13.18 -27.90
CA ASP A 192 -26.76 14.23 -28.79
C ASP A 192 -25.23 14.40 -28.73
N THR A 193 -24.55 13.26 -28.58
CA THR A 193 -23.09 13.17 -28.64
C THR A 193 -22.64 12.26 -29.78
N LEU A 194 -21.54 12.66 -30.42
CA LEU A 194 -20.84 11.88 -31.43
C LEU A 194 -19.45 11.54 -30.90
N ASP A 195 -19.26 10.26 -30.56
CA ASP A 195 -18.02 9.73 -30.00
C ASP A 195 -17.25 8.95 -31.06
N ALA A 196 -16.01 9.34 -31.36
CA ALA A 196 -15.13 8.65 -32.29
C ALA A 196 -13.93 8.00 -31.60
N PHE A 197 -13.63 6.78 -32.02
CA PHE A 197 -12.66 5.89 -31.41
C PHE A 197 -11.68 5.35 -32.45
N PRO A 198 -10.36 5.47 -32.24
CA PRO A 198 -9.38 5.06 -33.24
C PRO A 198 -9.27 3.53 -33.30
N PHE A 199 -9.12 2.99 -34.50
CA PHE A 199 -8.75 1.60 -34.75
C PHE A 199 -7.84 1.47 -35.99
N PRO A 200 -6.70 0.76 -35.90
CA PRO A 200 -5.80 0.56 -37.01
C PRO A 200 -6.28 -0.62 -37.86
N VAL A 201 -6.19 -0.45 -39.17
CA VAL A 201 -6.33 -1.50 -40.17
C VAL A 201 -4.91 -1.79 -40.66
N THR A 202 -4.34 -2.93 -40.27
CA THR A 202 -2.93 -3.27 -40.55
C THR A 202 -2.72 -3.93 -41.91
N ARG A 203 -3.81 -4.27 -42.59
CA ARG A 203 -3.85 -4.84 -43.93
C ARG A 203 -5.24 -4.61 -44.48
N LYS A 204 -5.39 -4.62 -45.80
CA LYS A 204 -6.69 -4.57 -46.46
C LYS A 204 -7.69 -5.57 -45.82
N THR A 205 -8.78 -5.05 -45.27
CA THR A 205 -9.70 -5.80 -44.40
C THR A 205 -11.14 -5.44 -44.73
N LYS A 206 -11.98 -6.47 -44.88
CA LYS A 206 -13.42 -6.31 -45.07
C LYS A 206 -14.14 -6.28 -43.73
N ILE A 207 -14.89 -5.22 -43.47
CA ILE A 207 -15.74 -5.05 -42.29
C ILE A 207 -17.17 -5.38 -42.69
N VAL A 208 -17.73 -6.42 -42.06
CA VAL A 208 -19.04 -6.97 -42.44
C VAL A 208 -20.15 -6.63 -41.46
N ARG A 209 -19.81 -6.28 -40.22
CA ARG A 209 -20.80 -5.92 -39.19
C ARG A 209 -20.20 -4.98 -38.17
N ALA A 210 -21.07 -4.21 -37.52
CA ALA A 210 -20.76 -3.48 -36.31
C ALA A 210 -21.80 -3.80 -35.25
N GLY A 211 -21.39 -3.69 -34.00
CA GLY A 211 -22.24 -3.97 -32.85
C GLY A 211 -22.04 -2.96 -31.75
N MET A 212 -23.07 -2.84 -30.92
CA MET A 212 -23.06 -2.04 -29.70
C MET A 212 -23.74 -2.83 -28.58
N SER A 213 -23.19 -2.75 -27.37
CA SER A 213 -23.76 -3.41 -26.20
C SER A 213 -24.30 -2.38 -25.23
N LEU A 214 -25.60 -2.40 -25.02
CA LEU A 214 -26.29 -1.56 -24.03
C LEU A 214 -26.30 -2.27 -22.67
N GLY A 215 -25.93 -1.54 -21.62
CA GLY A 215 -26.13 -1.96 -20.23
C GLY A 215 -27.55 -1.68 -19.77
N SER A 216 -27.99 -0.42 -19.87
CA SER A 216 -29.37 -0.02 -19.57
C SER A 216 -29.70 1.37 -20.14
N ALA A 217 -30.98 1.67 -20.31
CA ALA A 217 -31.45 3.00 -20.68
C ALA A 217 -32.85 3.27 -20.10
N GLY A 218 -33.23 4.55 -19.98
CA GLY A 218 -34.58 4.91 -19.52
C GLY A 218 -35.70 4.61 -20.52
N ASN A 219 -35.35 4.45 -21.80
CA ASN A 219 -36.23 4.07 -22.91
C ASN A 219 -35.41 3.22 -23.90
N THR A 220 -36.05 2.69 -24.97
CA THR A 220 -35.33 2.08 -26.09
C THR A 220 -34.19 2.98 -26.57
N ALA A 221 -32.97 2.44 -26.53
CA ALA A 221 -31.79 3.16 -26.98
C ALA A 221 -31.71 3.10 -28.51
N ALA A 222 -31.50 4.25 -29.14
CA ALA A 222 -31.27 4.37 -30.57
C ALA A 222 -29.89 4.97 -30.82
N ALA A 223 -29.10 4.31 -31.64
CA ALA A 223 -27.76 4.78 -32.01
C ALA A 223 -27.43 4.44 -33.47
N ARG A 224 -26.46 5.15 -34.02
CA ARG A 224 -25.82 4.82 -35.31
C ARG A 224 -24.34 4.60 -35.12
N VAL A 225 -23.77 3.76 -35.98
CA VAL A 225 -22.33 3.55 -36.07
C VAL A 225 -21.83 4.11 -37.40
N GLY A 226 -20.71 4.82 -37.37
CA GLY A 226 -20.06 5.34 -38.57
C GLY A 226 -18.56 5.05 -38.55
N ILE A 227 -17.93 5.16 -39.72
CA ILE A 227 -16.48 5.07 -39.86
C ILE A 227 -16.00 6.37 -40.49
N TYR A 228 -15.06 7.04 -39.83
CA TYR A 228 -14.37 8.22 -40.34
C TYR A 228 -12.94 7.86 -40.70
N THR A 229 -12.42 8.55 -41.71
CA THR A 229 -10.99 8.57 -42.05
C THR A 229 -10.21 9.39 -41.02
N ASP A 230 -8.90 9.14 -40.91
CA ASP A 230 -7.97 10.01 -40.18
C ASP A 230 -7.49 11.19 -41.04
N ASP A 231 -7.27 12.36 -40.44
CA ASP A 231 -6.73 13.53 -41.14
C ASP A 231 -5.20 13.48 -41.37
N GLY A 232 -4.54 12.41 -40.95
CA GLY A 232 -3.08 12.25 -40.97
C GLY A 232 -2.40 12.77 -39.70
N THR A 233 -3.15 13.33 -38.75
CA THR A 233 -2.65 13.86 -37.48
C THR A 233 -3.17 13.09 -36.26
N GLY A 234 -3.92 12.01 -36.47
CA GLY A 234 -4.57 11.28 -35.38
C GLY A 234 -5.89 11.92 -34.95
N ARG A 235 -6.66 12.50 -35.89
CA ARG A 235 -8.00 13.04 -35.66
C ARG A 235 -8.99 12.52 -36.72
N PRO A 236 -10.24 12.18 -36.35
CA PRO A 236 -11.28 11.84 -37.31
C PRO A 236 -11.60 13.02 -38.24
N LYS A 237 -11.83 12.71 -39.53
CA LYS A 237 -12.05 13.72 -40.57
C LYS A 237 -13.28 13.45 -41.42
N ASP A 238 -13.17 12.68 -42.49
CA ASP A 238 -14.22 12.51 -43.49
C ASP A 238 -14.98 11.19 -43.25
N LEU A 239 -16.32 11.26 -43.21
CA LEU A 239 -17.20 10.10 -43.04
C LEU A 239 -17.11 9.20 -44.27
N LEU A 240 -16.71 7.94 -44.04
CA LEU A 240 -16.63 6.91 -45.07
C LEU A 240 -17.92 6.08 -45.14
N PHE A 241 -18.48 5.76 -43.97
CA PHE A 241 -19.65 4.91 -43.85
C PHE A 241 -20.52 5.33 -42.67
N GLU A 242 -21.83 5.17 -42.82
CA GLU A 242 -22.81 5.28 -41.74
C GLU A 242 -23.80 4.12 -41.81
N SER A 243 -24.13 3.57 -40.65
CA SER A 243 -25.09 2.49 -40.51
C SER A 243 -26.53 2.98 -40.48
N ASP A 244 -27.48 2.07 -40.76
CA ASP A 244 -28.86 2.25 -40.33
C ASP A 244 -28.95 2.41 -38.80
N GLN A 245 -30.09 2.93 -38.33
CA GLN A 245 -30.36 3.06 -36.90
C GLN A 245 -30.44 1.68 -36.24
N ILE A 246 -29.67 1.52 -35.17
CA ILE A 246 -29.72 0.38 -34.27
C ILE A 246 -30.67 0.72 -33.13
N GLU A 247 -31.64 -0.16 -32.86
CA GLU A 247 -32.53 -0.06 -31.70
C GLU A 247 -32.26 -1.20 -30.72
N ILE A 248 -32.11 -0.87 -29.44
CA ILE A 248 -31.85 -1.84 -28.36
C ILE A 248 -32.85 -1.58 -27.22
N SER A 249 -33.47 -2.63 -26.70
CA SER A 249 -34.41 -2.56 -25.58
C SER A 249 -33.79 -1.86 -24.37
N SER A 250 -34.61 -1.12 -23.60
CA SER A 250 -34.18 -0.42 -22.38
C SER A 250 -33.50 -1.33 -21.35
N ASP A 251 -33.85 -2.63 -21.36
CA ASP A 251 -33.33 -3.64 -20.44
C ASP A 251 -31.88 -4.06 -20.75
N GLY A 252 -31.28 -3.52 -21.81
CA GLY A 252 -29.92 -3.83 -22.24
C GLY A 252 -29.83 -4.95 -23.28
N GLY A 253 -28.61 -5.27 -23.71
CA GLY A 253 -28.33 -6.31 -24.69
C GLY A 253 -27.46 -5.82 -25.84
N TRP A 254 -27.43 -6.60 -26.93
CA TRP A 254 -26.64 -6.28 -28.11
C TRP A 254 -27.52 -5.81 -29.28
N GLY A 255 -27.12 -4.70 -29.89
CA GLY A 255 -27.61 -4.26 -31.18
C GLY A 255 -26.55 -4.46 -32.24
N TYR A 256 -26.95 -4.85 -33.44
CA TYR A 256 -26.05 -5.12 -34.56
C TYR A 256 -26.56 -4.47 -35.83
N VAL A 257 -25.61 -4.12 -36.70
CA VAL A 257 -25.89 -3.67 -38.06
C VAL A 257 -24.91 -4.33 -39.02
N THR A 258 -25.38 -4.59 -40.23
CA THR A 258 -24.55 -5.08 -41.31
C THR A 258 -23.74 -3.94 -41.90
N LEU A 259 -22.47 -4.19 -42.19
CA LEU A 259 -21.60 -3.35 -42.99
C LEU A 259 -21.15 -4.13 -44.22
N ASP A 260 -20.66 -3.43 -45.23
CA ASP A 260 -20.02 -4.06 -46.38
C ASP A 260 -18.87 -3.16 -46.88
N GLU A 261 -17.98 -2.79 -45.96
CA GLU A 261 -16.92 -1.82 -46.22
C GLU A 261 -15.57 -2.52 -46.33
N GLU A 262 -14.82 -2.20 -47.38
CA GLU A 262 -13.46 -2.69 -47.57
C GLU A 262 -12.48 -1.56 -47.27
N LEU A 263 -11.70 -1.70 -46.20
CA LEU A 263 -10.76 -0.69 -45.74
C LEU A 263 -9.34 -1.09 -46.15
N GLU A 264 -8.60 -0.14 -46.70
CA GLU A 264 -7.16 -0.29 -46.97
C GLU A 264 -6.36 -0.18 -45.65
N GLU A 265 -5.05 -0.46 -45.72
CA GLU A 265 -4.17 -0.27 -44.57
C GLU A 265 -4.13 1.21 -44.14
N GLY A 266 -4.38 1.49 -42.86
CA GLY A 266 -4.44 2.86 -42.34
C GLY A 266 -5.05 2.97 -40.94
N LEU A 267 -5.13 4.21 -40.43
CA LEU A 267 -5.84 4.52 -39.19
C LEU A 267 -7.24 5.04 -39.53
N TYR A 268 -8.25 4.47 -38.87
CA TYR A 268 -9.65 4.84 -39.03
C TYR A 268 -10.29 5.09 -37.66
N TRP A 269 -11.48 5.66 -37.68
CA TRP A 269 -12.22 6.05 -36.48
C TRP A 269 -13.62 5.49 -36.52
N ILE A 270 -13.97 4.60 -35.59
CA ILE A 270 -15.34 4.15 -35.43
C ILE A 270 -16.09 5.11 -34.54
N ALA A 271 -17.20 5.64 -35.04
CA ALA A 271 -18.02 6.61 -34.35
C ALA A 271 -19.34 6.00 -33.88
N ARG A 272 -19.82 6.49 -32.74
CA ARG A 272 -21.18 6.26 -32.24
C ARG A 272 -21.90 7.60 -32.16
N HIS A 273 -23.13 7.64 -32.67
CA HIS A 273 -24.04 8.78 -32.51
C HIS A 273 -25.24 8.32 -31.68
N ASP A 274 -25.45 8.91 -30.51
CA ASP A 274 -26.48 8.49 -29.56
C ASP A 274 -27.68 9.45 -29.54
N ARG A 275 -28.90 8.89 -29.63
CA ARG A 275 -30.14 9.69 -29.56
C ARG A 275 -30.43 10.24 -28.17
N GLY A 276 -30.12 9.46 -27.15
CA GLY A 276 -30.53 9.75 -25.78
C GLY A 276 -29.51 9.23 -24.79
N THR A 277 -29.59 9.76 -23.58
CA THR A 277 -28.71 9.36 -22.49
C THR A 277 -28.92 7.90 -22.14
N ALA A 278 -27.84 7.12 -22.17
CA ALA A 278 -27.86 5.67 -22.00
C ALA A 278 -26.57 5.17 -21.34
N TYR A 279 -26.63 3.96 -20.76
CA TYR A 279 -25.48 3.29 -20.18
C TYR A 279 -24.98 2.21 -21.13
N TRP A 280 -23.81 2.42 -21.72
CA TRP A 280 -23.22 1.52 -22.70
C TRP A 280 -22.11 0.67 -22.10
N ASN A 281 -21.96 -0.55 -22.60
CA ASN A 281 -20.82 -1.40 -22.31
C ASN A 281 -19.77 -1.25 -23.41
N GLY A 282 -18.52 -1.56 -23.09
CA GLY A 282 -17.40 -1.38 -24.00
C GLY A 282 -16.11 -2.06 -23.56
N PHE A 283 -15.03 -1.67 -24.22
CA PHE A 283 -13.69 -2.07 -23.84
C PHE A 283 -13.23 -1.33 -22.58
N HIS A 284 -12.46 -2.01 -21.73
CA HIS A 284 -11.75 -1.34 -20.64
C HIS A 284 -10.97 -0.15 -21.15
N GLN A 285 -10.77 0.84 -20.30
CA GLN A 285 -9.81 1.89 -20.55
C GLN A 285 -8.39 1.35 -20.88
N ARG A 286 -7.97 0.21 -20.31
CA ARG A 286 -6.67 -0.42 -20.62
C ARG A 286 -6.58 -1.04 -22.02
N SER A 287 -7.70 -1.25 -22.69
CA SER A 287 -7.80 -1.86 -24.03
C SER A 287 -7.93 -0.82 -25.15
N VAL A 288 -7.71 0.46 -24.85
CA VAL A 288 -7.88 1.61 -25.76
C VAL A 288 -6.54 2.03 -26.35
N ILE A 289 -6.55 2.53 -27.59
CA ILE A 289 -5.38 3.18 -28.20
C ILE A 289 -5.24 4.58 -27.59
N PRO A 290 -4.16 4.86 -26.86
CA PRO A 290 -3.97 6.15 -26.22
C PRO A 290 -3.72 7.23 -27.28
N ILE A 291 -4.56 8.28 -27.28
CA ILE A 291 -4.31 9.49 -28.06
C ILE A 291 -3.51 10.43 -27.16
N VAL A 292 -2.20 10.48 -27.38
CA VAL A 292 -1.30 11.38 -26.66
C VAL A 292 -0.86 12.47 -27.63
N ARG A 293 -1.27 13.72 -27.38
CA ARG A 293 -0.54 14.85 -27.95
C ARG A 293 0.72 15.06 -27.11
N PHE A 294 1.82 14.42 -27.49
CA PHE A 294 3.12 14.73 -26.89
C PHE A 294 3.55 16.12 -27.38
N ASN A 295 3.36 17.14 -26.55
CA ASN A 295 3.96 18.45 -26.78
C ASN A 295 5.19 18.58 -25.88
N GLY A 296 6.38 18.43 -26.48
CA GLY A 296 7.66 18.53 -25.78
C GLY A 296 7.91 19.89 -25.13
N GLU A 297 7.39 20.98 -25.67
CA GLU A 297 7.53 22.32 -25.08
C GLU A 297 6.67 22.49 -23.82
N VAL A 298 5.46 21.93 -23.81
CA VAL A 298 4.56 21.97 -22.64
C VAL A 298 5.06 21.02 -21.55
N PHE A 299 5.58 19.85 -21.92
CA PHE A 299 6.15 18.89 -20.97
C PHE A 299 7.37 19.46 -20.21
N LEU A 300 8.16 20.31 -20.87
CA LEU A 300 9.34 20.97 -20.30
C LEU A 300 9.02 22.25 -19.53
N ARG A 301 7.80 22.79 -19.62
CA ARG A 301 7.34 23.94 -18.82
C ARG A 301 6.64 23.50 -17.52
N ASN A 302 6.49 24.48 -16.63
CA ASN A 302 6.04 24.44 -15.23
C ASN A 302 5.22 23.20 -14.79
N LEU A 303 5.58 22.63 -13.63
CA LEU A 303 4.92 21.45 -13.01
C LEU A 303 3.40 21.57 -12.83
N ALA A 304 2.89 22.79 -12.62
CA ALA A 304 1.47 23.05 -12.34
C ALA A 304 0.56 23.03 -13.58
N GLU A 305 1.11 23.21 -14.78
CA GLU A 305 0.37 23.18 -16.06
C GLU A 305 0.54 21.86 -16.80
N ARG A 306 1.26 20.89 -16.22
CA ARG A 306 1.45 19.58 -16.82
C ARG A 306 0.09 18.90 -16.98
N PRO A 307 -0.30 18.48 -18.20
CA PRO A 307 -1.28 17.42 -18.33
C PRO A 307 -0.74 16.26 -17.48
N ASN A 308 -1.51 15.81 -16.49
CA ASN A 308 -1.12 14.66 -15.68
C ASN A 308 -0.70 13.55 -16.66
N PRO A 309 0.54 13.01 -16.58
CA PRO A 309 1.02 11.98 -17.50
C PRO A 309 0.15 10.71 -17.48
N HIS A 310 -0.75 10.60 -16.50
CA HIS A 310 -1.75 9.55 -16.38
C HIS A 310 -3.13 9.90 -17.00
N THR A 311 -3.36 11.14 -17.43
CA THR A 311 -4.56 11.53 -18.18
C THR A 311 -4.38 11.12 -19.64
N VAL A 312 -4.82 9.92 -19.95
CA VAL A 312 -4.81 9.36 -21.29
C VAL A 312 -6.17 9.62 -21.94
N PHE A 313 -6.17 10.10 -23.19
CA PHE A 313 -7.37 10.28 -23.99
C PHE A 313 -7.60 9.06 -24.88
N GLY A 314 -8.85 8.66 -25.04
CA GLY A 314 -9.20 7.46 -25.82
C GLY A 314 -9.86 7.76 -27.16
N GLY A 315 -10.45 8.94 -27.30
CA GLY A 315 -11.25 9.30 -28.47
C GLY A 315 -11.58 10.79 -28.50
N TYR A 316 -12.39 11.15 -29.48
CA TYR A 316 -12.96 12.48 -29.63
C TYR A 316 -14.46 12.44 -29.37
N ARG A 317 -14.99 13.42 -28.65
CA ARG A 317 -16.42 13.60 -28.41
C ARG A 317 -16.83 14.98 -28.89
N ALA A 318 -17.77 15.02 -29.83
CA ALA A 318 -18.52 16.24 -30.14
C ALA A 318 -19.84 16.22 -29.37
N THR A 319 -20.15 17.32 -28.70
CA THR A 319 -21.40 17.50 -27.94
C THR A 319 -22.34 18.42 -28.67
N ASN A 320 -23.64 18.37 -28.31
CA ASN A 320 -24.69 19.15 -28.96
C ASN A 320 -24.81 18.87 -30.46
N ILE A 321 -24.59 17.60 -30.85
CA ILE A 321 -24.82 17.13 -32.21
C ILE A 321 -26.19 16.46 -32.22
N PRO A 322 -27.24 17.10 -32.78
CA PRO A 322 -28.58 16.54 -32.75
C PRO A 322 -28.61 15.18 -33.45
N TYR A 323 -29.25 14.20 -32.79
CA TYR A 323 -29.32 12.87 -33.35
C TYR A 323 -30.03 12.80 -34.71
N GLY A 324 -29.39 12.11 -35.65
CA GLY A 324 -29.78 12.02 -37.04
C GLY A 324 -28.70 11.35 -37.88
N GLN A 325 -28.65 11.71 -39.17
CA GLN A 325 -27.54 11.33 -40.04
C GLN A 325 -26.22 11.86 -39.47
N MET A 326 -25.15 11.10 -39.61
CA MET A 326 -23.84 11.52 -39.15
C MET A 326 -23.31 12.67 -40.03
N PRO A 327 -22.62 13.66 -39.44
CA PRO A 327 -21.98 14.71 -40.21
C PRO A 327 -20.99 14.15 -41.25
N PRO A 328 -20.96 14.66 -42.50
CA PRO A 328 -20.03 14.18 -43.52
C PRO A 328 -18.56 14.45 -43.17
N SER A 329 -18.30 15.43 -42.30
CA SER A 329 -17.01 15.66 -41.67
C SER A 329 -17.17 15.71 -40.16
N PHE A 330 -16.24 15.10 -39.43
CA PHE A 330 -16.27 15.06 -37.97
C PHE A 330 -16.24 16.50 -37.42
N PRO A 331 -17.11 16.86 -36.45
CA PRO A 331 -17.21 18.23 -35.99
C PRO A 331 -15.88 18.79 -35.46
N GLU A 332 -15.56 20.03 -35.83
CA GLU A 332 -14.40 20.75 -35.29
C GLU A 332 -14.49 20.92 -33.77
N SER A 333 -15.73 21.00 -33.23
CA SER A 333 -16.03 21.03 -31.80
C SER A 333 -15.66 19.74 -31.04
N GLY A 334 -15.26 18.68 -31.76
CA GLY A 334 -14.84 17.44 -31.15
C GLY A 334 -13.61 17.59 -30.27
N GLU A 335 -13.79 17.41 -28.96
CA GLU A 335 -12.72 17.49 -27.97
C GLU A 335 -12.23 16.10 -27.56
N LEU A 336 -10.98 16.01 -27.11
CA LEU A 336 -10.45 14.77 -26.55
C LEU A 336 -11.18 14.43 -25.25
N PHE A 337 -11.62 13.19 -25.10
CA PHE A 337 -12.22 12.72 -23.85
C PHE A 337 -11.45 11.58 -23.22
N ARG A 338 -11.55 11.50 -21.89
CA ARG A 338 -10.76 10.60 -21.05
C ARG A 338 -11.12 9.15 -21.31
N ARG A 339 -10.09 8.30 -21.20
CA ARG A 339 -10.15 6.84 -21.38
C ARG A 339 -11.17 6.13 -20.46
N ASP A 340 -11.53 6.75 -19.35
CA ASP A 340 -12.47 6.23 -18.35
C ASP A 340 -13.93 6.18 -18.83
N PHE A 341 -14.24 6.77 -20.00
CA PHE A 341 -15.58 6.80 -20.61
C PHE A 341 -15.69 5.97 -21.89
N TYR A 342 -14.90 4.92 -22.03
CA TYR A 342 -14.82 4.14 -23.27
C TYR A 342 -15.95 3.13 -23.39
N ALA A 343 -16.90 3.42 -24.28
CA ALA A 343 -17.93 2.47 -24.69
C ALA A 343 -18.00 2.39 -26.22
N SER A 344 -16.85 2.12 -26.86
CA SER A 344 -16.74 2.11 -28.32
C SER A 344 -17.59 1.01 -28.96
N PRO A 345 -18.15 1.24 -30.16
CA PRO A 345 -18.72 0.17 -30.96
C PRO A 345 -17.68 -0.89 -31.32
N TRP A 346 -18.15 -2.10 -31.63
CA TRP A 346 -17.35 -3.22 -32.11
C TRP A 346 -17.47 -3.33 -33.62
N VAL A 347 -16.37 -3.67 -34.29
CA VAL A 347 -16.37 -4.09 -35.69
C VAL A 347 -16.12 -5.59 -35.79
N VAL A 348 -16.72 -6.22 -36.80
CA VAL A 348 -16.50 -7.62 -37.13
C VAL A 348 -15.92 -7.68 -38.53
N THR A 349 -14.77 -8.32 -38.65
CA THR A 349 -14.09 -8.59 -39.92
C THR A 349 -14.66 -9.88 -40.54
N GLY A 350 -14.87 -9.87 -41.85
CA GLY A 350 -15.44 -11.01 -42.60
C GLY A 350 -14.43 -11.81 -43.38
#